data_AF-A0A1H6P5S8-F1
#
_entry.id   AF-A0A1H6P5S8-F1
#
_cell.length_a   1.000
_cell.length_b   1.000
_cell.length_c   1.000
_cell.angle_alpha   90.00
_cell.angle_beta   90.00
_cell.angle_gamma   90.00
#
_symmetry.space_group_name_H-M   'P 1'
#
loop_
_entity.id
_entity.type
_entity.pdbx_description
1 polymer ?
#
loop_
_entity_poly.entity_id
_entity_poly.type
_entity_poly.pdbx_seq_one_letter_code
_entity_poly.pdbx_strand_id
1 'polypeptide(L)'
;MVKKITPGPLPYRASSSEEKADYLRKVMHDSLAQIESDPPPQPSPTPLDTLSHTAFRTVGAAPPSVDSLFAVQAGVTAQVALTQVSQLLKSAELNADELCPRLDGFERDLLLGLIHSITLSRTVVDALLDGSTVTAGS
;
A
#
# COMPACT_ATOMS: atom_id res chain seq x y z
N MET A 1 -13.51 -4.72 55.27
CA MET A 1 -12.55 -5.57 54.54
C MET A 1 -12.91 -5.52 53.07
N VAL A 2 -12.22 -4.70 52.27
CA VAL A 2 -12.50 -4.55 50.82
C VAL A 2 -11.42 -5.28 50.03
N LYS A 3 -11.82 -6.31 49.27
CA LYS A 3 -10.93 -7.13 48.44
C LYS A 3 -10.55 -6.33 47.19
N LYS A 4 -9.25 -6.06 47.02
CA LYS A 4 -8.65 -5.48 45.82
C LYS A 4 -8.78 -6.49 44.67
N ILE A 5 -9.61 -6.17 43.68
CA ILE A 5 -9.77 -6.98 42.46
C ILE A 5 -8.71 -6.50 41.47
N THR A 6 -7.73 -7.36 41.19
CA THR A 6 -6.74 -7.14 40.12
C THR A 6 -7.36 -7.60 38.79
N PRO A 7 -7.50 -6.74 37.77
CA PRO A 7 -7.89 -7.20 36.44
C PRO A 7 -6.74 -8.02 35.84
N GLY A 8 -7.02 -9.26 35.42
CA GLY A 8 -6.05 -10.10 34.72
C GLY A 8 -5.73 -9.55 33.31
N PRO A 9 -4.59 -9.92 32.71
CA PRO A 9 -4.21 -9.45 31.38
C PRO A 9 -5.19 -9.97 30.32
N LEU A 10 -5.64 -9.09 29.43
CA LEU A 10 -6.45 -9.48 28.28
C LEU A 10 -5.61 -10.37 27.33
N PRO A 11 -6.19 -11.44 26.76
CA PRO A 11 -5.50 -12.23 25.75
C PRO A 11 -5.48 -11.42 24.44
N TYR A 12 -4.39 -10.71 24.17
CA TYR A 12 -4.06 -10.31 22.81
C TYR A 12 -3.80 -11.58 22.00
N ARG A 13 -4.80 -12.01 21.24
CA ARG A 13 -4.67 -13.11 20.28
C ARG A 13 -3.75 -12.62 19.16
N ALA A 14 -2.44 -12.84 19.32
CA ALA A 14 -1.51 -12.69 18.21
C ALA A 14 -1.85 -13.79 17.19
N SER A 15 -2.35 -13.40 16.01
CA SER A 15 -2.45 -14.33 14.87
C SER A 15 -1.10 -14.99 14.63
N SER A 16 -1.10 -16.30 14.36
CA SER A 16 0.11 -17.08 14.13
C SER A 16 0.90 -16.51 12.93
N SER A 17 2.23 -16.63 12.96
CA SER A 17 3.10 -16.20 11.86
C SER A 17 2.70 -16.84 10.52
N GLU A 18 2.24 -18.09 10.56
CA GLU A 18 1.78 -18.85 9.39
C GLU A 18 0.50 -18.24 8.77
N GLU A 19 -0.48 -17.88 9.59
CA GLU A 19 -1.72 -17.24 9.16
C GLU A 19 -1.46 -15.90 8.45
N LYS A 20 -0.48 -15.13 8.95
CA LYS A 20 -0.05 -13.87 8.32
C LYS A 20 0.61 -14.12 6.96
N ALA A 21 1.48 -15.15 6.87
CA ALA A 21 2.15 -15.50 5.63
C ALA A 21 1.16 -15.95 4.54
N ASP A 22 0.17 -16.76 4.91
CA ASP A 22 -0.88 -17.20 4.00
C ASP A 22 -1.76 -16.04 3.51
N TYR A 23 -2.11 -15.12 4.41
CA TYR A 23 -2.83 -13.90 4.04
C TYR A 23 -2.04 -13.06 3.03
N LEU A 24 -0.75 -12.80 3.29
CA LEU A 24 0.10 -12.02 2.38
C LEU A 24 0.24 -12.69 1.01
N ARG A 25 0.45 -14.02 0.99
CA ARG A 25 0.53 -14.78 -0.27
C ARG A 25 -0.77 -14.68 -1.06
N LYS A 26 -1.92 -14.81 -0.39
CA LYS A 26 -3.24 -14.68 -1.01
C LYS A 26 -3.44 -13.29 -1.62
N VAL A 27 -3.16 -12.23 -0.85
CA VAL A 27 -3.30 -10.84 -1.33
C VAL A 27 -2.45 -10.59 -2.57
N MET A 28 -1.20 -11.06 -2.57
CA MET A 28 -0.31 -10.92 -3.72
C MET A 28 -0.82 -11.67 -4.94
N HIS A 29 -1.27 -12.91 -4.78
CA HIS A 29 -1.82 -13.70 -5.89
C HIS A 29 -3.09 -13.07 -6.47
N ASP A 30 -4.02 -12.67 -5.61
CA ASP A 30 -5.28 -12.05 -6.02
C ASP A 30 -5.01 -10.74 -6.79
N SER A 31 -4.04 -9.94 -6.30
CA SER A 31 -3.64 -8.68 -6.95
C SER A 31 -3.02 -8.92 -8.33
N LEU A 32 -2.09 -9.87 -8.45
CA LEU A 32 -1.48 -10.23 -9.74
C LEU A 32 -2.52 -10.73 -10.73
N ALA A 33 -3.38 -11.66 -10.31
CA ALA A 33 -4.43 -12.19 -11.17
C ALA A 33 -5.37 -11.08 -11.67
N GLN A 34 -5.70 -10.11 -10.82
CA GLN A 34 -6.57 -9.00 -11.19
C GLN A 34 -5.91 -8.03 -12.18
N ILE A 35 -4.59 -7.81 -12.06
CA ILE A 35 -3.82 -6.93 -12.97
C ILE A 35 -3.58 -7.61 -14.33
N GLU A 36 -3.35 -8.91 -14.34
CA GLU A 36 -3.07 -9.69 -15.56
C GLU A 36 -4.34 -10.10 -16.32
N SER A 37 -5.52 -9.97 -15.72
CA SER A 37 -6.79 -10.36 -16.36
C SER A 37 -7.14 -9.45 -17.54
N ASP A 38 -7.64 -10.05 -18.61
CA ASP A 38 -8.16 -9.33 -19.78
C ASP A 38 -9.34 -8.44 -19.36
N PRO A 39 -9.38 -7.15 -19.74
CA PRO A 39 -10.46 -6.28 -19.32
C PRO A 39 -11.79 -6.79 -19.88
N PRO A 40 -12.86 -6.87 -19.06
CA PRO A 40 -14.17 -7.24 -19.57
C PRO A 40 -14.60 -6.25 -20.67
N PRO A 41 -15.39 -6.68 -21.67
CA PRO A 41 -15.93 -5.79 -22.68
C PRO A 41 -16.94 -4.82 -22.02
N GLN A 42 -16.44 -3.69 -21.51
CA GLN A 42 -17.24 -2.61 -20.94
C GLN A 42 -16.94 -1.26 -21.60
N PRO A 43 -17.95 -0.35 -21.64
CA PRO A 43 -17.91 0.86 -22.43
C PRO A 43 -17.08 1.95 -21.75
N SER A 44 -16.16 2.54 -22.53
CA SER A 44 -15.26 3.68 -22.26
C SER A 44 -14.35 3.57 -21.01
N PRO A 45 -13.03 3.77 -21.16
CA PRO A 45 -12.13 3.84 -20.02
C PRO A 45 -12.58 4.99 -19.11
N THR A 46 -12.85 4.71 -17.84
CA THR A 46 -13.13 5.77 -16.87
C THR A 46 -11.79 6.45 -16.58
N PRO A 47 -11.55 7.67 -17.10
CA PRO A 47 -10.25 8.28 -16.91
C PRO A 47 -10.09 8.63 -15.43
N LEU A 48 -8.83 8.82 -15.02
CA LEU A 48 -8.51 9.44 -13.72
C LEU A 48 -9.24 10.78 -13.50
N ASP A 49 -9.86 11.37 -14.51
CA ASP A 49 -10.78 12.51 -14.43
C ASP A 49 -11.91 12.33 -13.39
N THR A 50 -12.31 11.09 -13.09
CA THR A 50 -13.26 10.83 -11.98
C THR A 50 -12.64 10.96 -10.59
N LEU A 51 -11.33 10.71 -10.47
CA LEU A 51 -10.50 10.96 -9.29
C LEU A 51 -9.88 12.35 -9.42
N SER A 52 -10.68 13.40 -9.27
CA SER A 52 -10.21 14.76 -9.57
C SER A 52 -9.11 15.26 -8.61
N HIS A 53 -9.36 15.18 -7.29
CA HIS A 53 -8.45 15.73 -6.28
C HIS A 53 -8.39 14.87 -5.02
N THR A 54 -7.26 14.97 -4.31
CA THR A 54 -7.12 14.42 -2.97
C THR A 54 -8.12 15.09 -2.02
N ALA A 55 -8.70 14.28 -1.13
CA ALA A 55 -9.39 14.78 0.05
C ALA A 55 -8.37 14.99 1.18
N PHE A 56 -8.66 15.90 2.11
CA PHE A 56 -7.86 16.03 3.31
C PHE A 56 -7.92 14.74 4.13
N ARG A 57 -6.76 14.22 4.54
CA ARG A 57 -6.67 13.00 5.36
C ARG A 57 -5.43 13.02 6.22
N THR A 58 -5.59 12.85 7.53
CA THR A 58 -4.49 12.62 8.48
C THR A 58 -3.97 11.20 8.36
N VAL A 59 -2.65 11.04 8.35
CA VAL A 59 -1.96 9.75 8.28
C VAL A 59 -1.67 9.27 9.70
N GLY A 60 -2.23 8.12 10.07
CA GLY A 60 -2.19 7.58 11.43
C GLY A 60 -3.50 7.86 12.17
N ALA A 61 -4.28 6.81 12.39
CA ALA A 61 -5.46 6.84 13.24
C ALA A 61 -5.30 5.76 14.32
N ALA A 62 -4.69 6.13 15.46
CA ALA A 62 -4.76 5.38 16.71
C ALA A 62 -4.28 6.25 17.88
N PRO A 63 -4.71 5.92 19.11
CA PRO A 63 -5.64 6.64 20.02
C PRO A 63 -5.50 8.18 20.07
N PRO A 64 -6.42 8.92 20.73
CA PRO A 64 -6.45 10.41 20.78
C PRO A 64 -5.22 11.11 21.42
N SER A 65 -4.07 10.44 21.56
CA SER A 65 -2.88 10.93 22.23
C SER A 65 -1.65 11.07 21.32
N VAL A 66 -1.74 10.77 20.02
CA VAL A 66 -0.61 10.92 19.09
C VAL A 66 -1.04 11.85 17.97
N ASP A 67 -0.46 13.06 17.95
CA ASP A 67 -0.62 13.97 16.83
C ASP A 67 -0.14 13.29 15.55
N SER A 68 -0.98 13.35 14.50
CA SER A 68 -0.65 12.78 13.21
C SER A 68 0.59 13.46 12.65
N LEU A 69 1.66 12.68 12.40
CA LEU A 69 2.94 13.21 11.91
C LEU A 69 2.84 13.78 10.49
N PHE A 70 1.85 13.33 9.70
CA PHE A 70 1.68 13.72 8.30
C PHE A 70 0.21 13.82 7.92
N ALA A 71 -0.13 14.75 7.02
CA ALA A 71 -1.47 14.85 6.44
C ALA A 71 -1.40 15.01 4.93
N VAL A 72 -2.31 14.36 4.22
CA VAL A 72 -2.58 14.61 2.81
C VAL A 72 -3.47 15.86 2.74
N GLN A 73 -3.02 16.89 2.02
CA GLN A 73 -3.79 18.11 1.80
C GLN A 73 -4.91 17.87 0.79
N ALA A 74 -6.01 18.61 0.93
CA ALA A 74 -7.07 18.62 -0.06
C ALA A 74 -6.64 19.40 -1.32
N GLY A 75 -7.16 19.00 -2.49
CA GLY A 75 -6.99 19.78 -3.71
C GLY A 75 -5.72 19.50 -4.51
N VAL A 76 -4.93 18.48 -4.15
CA VAL A 76 -3.84 18.00 -5.01
C VAL A 76 -4.47 17.15 -6.12
N THR A 77 -4.11 17.39 -7.38
CA THR A 77 -4.65 16.61 -8.50
C THR A 77 -4.23 15.14 -8.38
N ALA A 78 -5.08 14.21 -8.82
CA ALA A 78 -4.72 12.79 -8.75
C ALA A 78 -3.44 12.46 -9.51
N GLN A 79 -3.19 13.11 -10.65
CA GLN A 79 -1.94 12.91 -11.40
C GLN A 79 -0.71 13.28 -10.57
N VAL A 80 -0.72 14.44 -9.88
CA VAL A 80 0.39 14.86 -9.02
C VAL A 80 0.54 13.92 -7.83
N ALA A 81 -0.57 13.55 -7.19
CA ALA A 81 -0.57 12.63 -6.05
C ALA A 81 -0.03 11.24 -6.44
N LEU A 82 -0.49 10.66 -7.55
CA LEU A 82 -0.02 9.36 -8.04
C LEU A 82 1.44 9.41 -8.48
N THR A 83 1.89 10.51 -9.10
CA THR A 83 3.32 10.73 -9.41
C THR A 83 4.17 10.70 -8.14
N GLN A 84 3.72 11.38 -7.08
CA GLN A 84 4.40 11.36 -5.78
C GLN A 84 4.39 9.96 -5.16
N VAL A 85 3.29 9.22 -5.25
CA VAL A 85 3.21 7.83 -4.76
C VAL A 85 4.21 6.94 -5.51
N SER A 86 4.31 7.04 -6.84
CA SER A 86 5.30 6.28 -7.62
C SER A 86 6.73 6.58 -7.18
N GLN A 87 7.05 7.87 -6.93
CA GLN A 87 8.37 8.27 -6.43
C GLN A 87 8.66 7.72 -5.02
N LEU A 88 7.68 7.74 -4.13
CA LEU A 88 7.82 7.17 -2.77
C LEU A 88 8.02 5.66 -2.82
N LEU A 89 7.28 4.95 -3.66
CA LEU A 89 7.45 3.51 -3.88
C LEU A 89 8.83 3.21 -4.47
N LYS A 90 9.33 4.04 -5.40
CA LYS A 90 10.69 3.91 -5.93
C LYS A 90 11.75 4.12 -4.84
N SER A 91 11.56 5.11 -3.97
CA SER A 91 12.45 5.29 -2.83
C SER A 91 12.45 4.06 -1.90
N ALA A 92 11.30 3.42 -1.70
CA ALA A 92 11.21 2.21 -0.90
C ALA A 92 11.93 1.01 -1.55
N GLU A 93 11.81 0.83 -2.87
CA GLU A 93 12.60 -0.18 -3.63
C GLU A 93 14.10 0.03 -3.43
N LEU A 94 14.59 1.26 -3.61
CA LEU A 94 16.02 1.58 -3.48
C LEU A 94 16.54 1.31 -2.06
N ASN A 95 15.76 1.68 -1.04
CA ASN A 95 16.12 1.38 0.35
C ASN A 95 16.17 -0.13 0.61
N ALA A 96 15.25 -0.89 0.02
CA ALA A 96 15.21 -2.34 0.18
C ALA A 96 16.35 -3.03 -0.58
N ASP A 97 16.74 -2.53 -1.76
CA ASP A 97 17.87 -3.02 -2.54
C ASP A 97 19.21 -2.85 -1.80
N GLU A 98 19.38 -1.75 -1.06
CA GLU A 98 20.54 -1.54 -0.18
C GLU A 98 20.58 -2.48 1.03
N LEU A 99 19.42 -2.91 1.53
CA LEU A 99 19.28 -3.78 2.69
C LEU A 99 19.36 -5.27 2.34
N CYS A 100 18.83 -5.68 1.18
CA CYS A 100 18.70 -7.08 0.80
C CYS A 100 20.02 -7.88 0.79
N PRO A 101 21.16 -7.34 0.30
CA PRO A 101 22.45 -8.04 0.37
C PRO A 101 23.00 -8.21 1.79
N ARG A 102 22.49 -7.45 2.76
CA ARG A 102 22.95 -7.45 4.16
C ARG A 102 22.18 -8.45 5.03
N LEU A 103 21.13 -9.06 4.50
CA LEU A 103 20.30 -10.04 5.18
C LEU A 103 20.55 -11.44 4.60
N ASP A 104 20.30 -12.45 5.41
CA ASP A 104 20.33 -13.85 5.03
C ASP A 104 19.05 -14.58 5.49
N GLY A 105 18.91 -15.84 5.06
CA GLY A 105 17.81 -16.71 5.48
C GLY A 105 16.41 -16.11 5.29
N PHE A 106 15.58 -16.26 6.32
CA PHE A 106 14.17 -15.94 6.31
C PHE A 106 13.91 -14.43 6.19
N GLU A 107 14.71 -13.60 6.84
CA GLU A 107 14.60 -12.14 6.81
C GLU A 107 14.80 -11.60 5.40
N ARG A 108 15.76 -12.17 4.66
CA ARG A 108 15.96 -11.85 3.25
C ARG A 108 14.76 -12.27 2.40
N ASP A 109 14.24 -13.47 2.60
CA ASP A 109 13.09 -13.97 1.82
C ASP A 109 11.84 -13.10 2.09
N LEU A 110 11.64 -12.65 3.33
CA LEU A 110 10.58 -11.72 3.69
C LEU A 110 10.77 -10.35 3.02
N LEU A 111 11.99 -9.81 3.02
CA LEU A 111 12.29 -8.54 2.36
C LEU A 111 12.11 -8.64 0.84
N LEU A 112 12.50 -9.76 0.23
CA LEU A 112 12.25 -10.02 -1.19
C LEU A 112 10.74 -10.02 -1.47
N GLY A 113 9.93 -10.70 -0.66
CA GLY A 113 8.48 -10.66 -0.79
C GLY A 113 7.91 -9.23 -0.73
N LEU A 114 8.45 -8.38 0.14
CA LEU A 114 8.11 -6.96 0.22
C LEU A 114 8.55 -6.17 -1.01
N ILE A 115 9.76 -6.41 -1.53
CA ILE A 115 10.24 -5.75 -2.76
C ILE A 115 9.32 -6.06 -3.95
N HIS A 116 8.85 -7.29 -4.07
CA HIS A 116 7.92 -7.67 -5.13
C HIS A 116 6.58 -6.94 -5.01
N SER A 117 6.03 -6.79 -3.80
CA SER A 117 4.77 -6.08 -3.60
C SER A 117 4.89 -4.57 -3.86
N ILE A 118 6.01 -3.95 -3.48
CA ILE A 118 6.31 -2.55 -3.78
C ILE A 118 6.45 -2.34 -5.29
N THR A 119 7.25 -3.18 -5.95
CA THR A 119 7.46 -3.12 -7.40
C THR A 119 6.14 -3.26 -8.15
N LEU A 120 5.30 -4.23 -7.79
CA LEU A 120 3.99 -4.41 -8.41
C LEU A 120 3.11 -3.17 -8.21
N SER A 121 3.06 -2.63 -6.98
CA SER A 121 2.29 -1.43 -6.67
C SER A 121 2.73 -0.24 -7.50
N ARG A 122 4.04 -0.05 -7.67
CA ARG A 122 4.59 1.04 -8.48
C ARG A 122 4.23 0.87 -9.95
N THR A 123 4.40 -0.34 -10.50
CA THR A 123 4.05 -0.64 -11.90
C THR A 123 2.58 -0.33 -12.19
N VAL A 124 1.66 -0.66 -11.27
CA VAL A 124 0.24 -0.32 -11.42
C VAL A 124 0.01 1.19 -11.42
N VAL A 125 0.68 1.93 -10.54
CA VAL A 125 0.59 3.40 -10.49
C VAL A 125 1.15 4.04 -11.77
N ASP A 126 2.30 3.56 -12.25
CA ASP A 126 2.90 4.04 -13.49
C ASP A 126 1.97 3.75 -14.69
N ALA A 127 1.35 2.56 -14.76
CA ALA A 127 0.37 2.23 -15.80
C ALA A 127 -0.88 3.14 -15.75
N LEU A 128 -1.37 3.51 -14.56
CA LEU A 128 -2.47 4.46 -14.41
C LEU A 128 -2.10 5.86 -14.91
N LEU A 129 -0.87 6.32 -14.63
CA LEU A 129 -0.35 7.60 -15.10
C LEU A 129 -0.21 7.60 -16.63
N ASP A 130 0.37 6.56 -17.22
CA ASP A 130 0.55 6.42 -18.66
C ASP A 130 -0.80 6.46 -19.40
N GLY A 131 -1.79 5.71 -18.91
CA GLY A 131 -3.14 5.67 -19.47
C GLY A 131 -3.88 7.02 -19.43
N SER A 132 -3.50 7.92 -18.53
CA SER A 132 -4.10 9.26 -18.42
C SER A 132 -3.57 10.29 -19.42
N THR A 133 -2.37 10.05 -19.98
CA THR A 133 -1.73 10.98 -20.92
C THR A 133 -2.22 10.83 -22.37
N VAL A 134 -2.85 9.69 -22.70
CA VAL A 134 -3.24 9.32 -24.08
C VAL A 134 -4.50 10.06 -24.58
N THR A 135 -5.30 10.69 -23.70
CA THR A 135 -6.58 11.36 -24.07
C THR A 135 -6.42 12.83 -24.48
N ALA A 136 -5.21 13.36 -24.65
CA ALA A 136 -4.99 14.77 -24.99
C ALA A 136 -4.75 15.06 -26.49
N GLY A 137 -4.95 14.09 -27.39
CA GLY A 137 -4.58 14.21 -28.81
C GLY A 137 -5.59 13.61 -29.81
N SER A 138 -6.88 13.94 -29.71
CA SER A 138 -7.88 13.62 -30.74
C SER A 138 -8.77 14.82 -31.05
#